data_AF-A0A3D0RD42-F1
#
_entry.id   AF-A0A3D0RD42-F1
#
_cell.length_a   1.000
_cell.length_b   1.000
_cell.length_c   1.000
_cell.angle_alpha   90.00
_cell.angle_beta   90.00
_cell.angle_gamma   90.00
#
_symmetry.space_group_name_H-M   'P 1'
#
loop_
_entity.id
_entity.type
_entity.pdbx_description
1 polymer ?
#
loop_
_entity_poly.entity_id
_entity_poly.type
_entity_poly.pdbx_seq_one_letter_code
_entity_poly.pdbx_strand_id
1 'polypeptide(L)'
;HLPLLVAQCDNNLNLRATANFDIDATAIELEQAFNQGVLSLIVNHDAHPTPYRSMMPIHSNSIAQSITNFFQQSEQLVSQVWLATSDATAAGLILQRMPEKDAPQEEAWQYACTMAQTLTQAELLTLDNATLLHRLFHETDVRVFPSRTIQFKCRCNLDKMKSALYALGEAQAKQHISMHKTIEITCDFCRQNYYFDAVDVMALFHPNRIEPTLDKSIDIINEINLLKDVKK
;
A
#
# COMPACT_ATOMS: atom_id res chain seq x y z
N HIS A 1 -13.41 -9.11 -10.75
CA HIS A 1 -12.86 -9.59 -9.46
C HIS A 1 -11.47 -9.00 -9.26
N LEU A 2 -11.14 -8.56 -8.04
CA LEU A 2 -9.88 -7.92 -7.70
C LEU A 2 -9.15 -8.79 -6.65
N PRO A 3 -8.40 -9.83 -7.08
CA PRO A 3 -7.78 -10.79 -6.17
C PRO A 3 -6.69 -10.20 -5.27
N LEU A 4 -6.06 -9.08 -5.67
CA LEU A 4 -4.99 -8.47 -4.89
C LEU A 4 -4.88 -6.98 -5.21
N LEU A 5 -4.82 -6.17 -4.16
CA LEU A 5 -4.38 -4.78 -4.20
C LEU A 5 -3.31 -4.60 -3.14
N VAL A 6 -2.16 -4.05 -3.51
CA VAL A 6 -1.09 -3.70 -2.58
C VAL A 6 -0.72 -2.25 -2.80
N ALA A 7 -0.73 -1.46 -1.73
CA ALA A 7 -0.21 -0.10 -1.72
C ALA A 7 0.84 0.02 -0.60
N GLN A 8 1.94 0.69 -0.88
CA GLN A 8 3.03 0.90 0.06
C GLN A 8 3.44 2.37 0.05
N CYS A 9 3.63 2.92 1.25
CA CYS A 9 4.17 4.26 1.49
C CYS A 9 5.34 4.16 2.46
N ASP A 10 6.38 4.97 2.25
CA ASP A 10 7.44 5.14 3.25
C ASP A 10 7.39 6.51 3.93
N ASN A 11 8.27 6.70 4.92
CA ASN A 11 8.38 7.93 5.69
C ASN A 11 8.75 9.17 4.84
N ASN A 12 9.26 8.98 3.62
CA ASN A 12 9.59 10.04 2.66
C ASN A 12 8.46 10.29 1.66
N LEU A 13 7.27 9.71 1.86
CA LEU A 13 6.12 9.80 0.95
C LEU A 13 6.42 9.26 -0.46
N ASN A 14 7.33 8.29 -0.54
CA ASN A 14 7.44 7.49 -1.74
C ASN A 14 6.33 6.44 -1.74
N LEU A 15 5.53 6.44 -2.79
CA LEU A 15 4.42 5.52 -3.00
C LEU A 15 4.74 4.52 -4.10
N ARG A 16 4.19 3.31 -3.96
CA ARG A 16 4.02 2.37 -5.05
C ARG A 16 2.80 1.51 -4.78
N ALA A 17 2.10 1.13 -5.83
CA ALA A 17 0.98 0.23 -5.73
C ALA A 17 0.95 -0.73 -6.91
N THR A 18 0.31 -1.86 -6.73
CA THR A 18 -0.01 -2.81 -7.79
C THR A 18 -1.35 -3.46 -7.50
N ALA A 19 -2.05 -3.84 -8.55
CA ALA A 19 -3.31 -4.53 -8.45
C ALA A 19 -3.35 -5.65 -9.50
N ASN A 20 -3.84 -6.81 -9.09
CA ASN A 20 -4.23 -7.85 -10.01
C ASN A 20 -5.75 -7.79 -10.15
N PHE A 21 -6.23 -7.68 -11.38
CA PHE A 21 -7.65 -7.61 -11.70
C PHE A 21 -7.87 -8.16 -13.11
N ASP A 22 -9.11 -8.54 -13.38
CA ASP A 22 -9.56 -8.88 -14.73
C ASP A 22 -9.90 -7.58 -15.48
N ILE A 23 -9.33 -7.38 -16.67
CA ILE A 23 -9.46 -6.14 -17.43
C ILE A 23 -10.88 -5.93 -17.96
N ASP A 24 -11.64 -7.02 -18.11
CA ASP A 24 -13.03 -7.00 -18.54
C ASP A 24 -14.01 -6.94 -17.34
N ALA A 25 -13.49 -6.83 -16.11
CA ALA A 25 -14.33 -6.68 -14.94
C ALA A 25 -15.09 -5.35 -14.99
N THR A 26 -16.41 -5.44 -14.88
CA THR A 26 -17.27 -4.26 -14.68
C THR A 26 -17.03 -3.65 -13.29
N ALA A 27 -17.43 -2.40 -13.11
CA ALA A 27 -17.45 -1.77 -11.80
C ALA A 27 -18.31 -2.61 -10.84
N ILE A 28 -17.69 -3.07 -9.76
CA ILE A 28 -18.30 -3.88 -8.71
C ILE A 28 -18.00 -3.15 -7.39
N GLU A 29 -18.95 -3.15 -6.46
CA GLU A 29 -18.74 -2.65 -5.10
C GLU A 29 -17.51 -3.28 -4.44
N LEU A 30 -16.80 -2.53 -3.59
CA LEU A 30 -15.50 -2.95 -3.05
C LEU A 30 -15.54 -4.34 -2.39
N GLU A 31 -16.52 -4.59 -1.53
CA GLU A 31 -16.68 -5.86 -0.82
C GLU A 31 -16.83 -7.04 -1.78
N GLN A 32 -17.62 -6.85 -2.84
CA GLN A 32 -17.83 -7.86 -3.89
C GLN A 32 -16.59 -8.01 -4.77
N ALA A 33 -15.87 -6.91 -5.05
CA ALA A 33 -14.64 -6.94 -5.83
C ALA A 33 -13.58 -7.83 -5.18
N PHE A 34 -13.50 -7.81 -3.85
CA PHE A 34 -12.59 -8.63 -3.04
C PHE A 34 -13.19 -9.95 -2.53
N ASN A 35 -14.45 -10.26 -2.85
CA ASN A 35 -15.16 -11.48 -2.44
C ASN A 35 -15.00 -11.80 -0.93
N GLN A 36 -15.35 -10.85 -0.06
CA GLN A 36 -15.18 -10.98 1.40
C GLN A 36 -13.72 -11.24 1.82
N GLY A 37 -12.77 -10.67 1.08
CA GLY A 37 -11.35 -10.70 1.38
C GLY A 37 -10.99 -9.97 2.68
N VAL A 38 -9.69 -9.95 2.97
CA VAL A 38 -9.15 -9.29 4.16
C VAL A 38 -8.29 -8.11 3.77
N LEU A 39 -8.43 -7.00 4.50
CA LEU A 39 -7.47 -5.91 4.49
C LEU A 39 -6.39 -6.22 5.52
N SER A 40 -5.14 -6.29 5.07
CA SER A 40 -3.98 -6.35 5.95
C SER A 40 -3.25 -5.01 5.95
N LEU A 41 -3.14 -4.38 7.11
CA LEU A 41 -2.28 -3.22 7.30
C LEU A 41 -1.00 -3.64 8.01
N ILE A 42 0.13 -3.25 7.44
CA ILE A 42 1.46 -3.59 7.95
C ILE A 42 2.23 -2.30 8.17
N VAL A 43 2.65 -2.05 9.40
CA VAL A 43 3.41 -0.87 9.79
C VAL A 43 4.80 -1.31 10.27
N ASN A 44 5.83 -0.83 9.58
CA ASN A 44 7.22 -1.04 9.98
C ASN A 44 7.65 0.13 10.89
N HIS A 45 8.11 -0.18 12.10
CA HIS A 45 8.70 0.82 13.00
C HIS A 45 10.21 0.62 13.05
N ASP A 46 10.99 1.68 12.85
CA ASP A 46 12.47 1.61 12.94
C ASP A 46 12.95 1.15 14.33
N ALA A 47 12.15 1.40 15.37
CA ALA A 47 12.44 1.02 16.75
C ALA A 47 12.16 -0.46 17.07
N HIS A 48 11.39 -1.18 16.22
CA HIS A 48 10.98 -2.55 16.48
C HIS A 48 11.33 -3.48 15.30
N PRO A 49 12.04 -4.60 15.53
CA PRO A 49 12.50 -5.47 14.44
C PRO A 49 11.37 -6.24 13.75
N THR A 50 10.21 -6.37 14.39
CA THR A 50 9.01 -7.04 13.89
C THR A 50 7.95 -6.03 13.49
N PRO A 51 7.38 -6.13 12.28
CA PRO A 51 6.32 -5.23 11.85
C PRO A 51 5.06 -5.42 12.69
N TYR A 52 4.36 -4.31 12.93
CA TYR A 52 2.99 -4.36 13.43
C TYR A 52 2.07 -4.79 12.27
N ARG A 53 1.14 -5.70 12.55
CA ARG A 53 0.22 -6.27 11.56
C ARG A 53 -1.18 -6.29 12.13
N SER A 54 -2.12 -5.72 11.38
CA SER A 54 -3.54 -5.85 11.65
C SER A 54 -4.22 -6.46 10.42
N MET A 55 -5.18 -7.34 10.67
CA MET A 55 -6.00 -7.97 9.65
C MET A 55 -7.47 -7.78 10.01
N MET A 56 -8.24 -7.22 9.09
CA MET A 56 -9.67 -7.08 9.23
C MET A 56 -10.39 -7.57 7.98
N PRO A 57 -11.57 -8.18 8.12
CA PRO A 57 -12.40 -8.46 6.95
C PRO A 57 -12.82 -7.17 6.26
N ILE A 58 -12.94 -7.22 4.93
CA ILE A 58 -13.50 -6.13 4.14
C ILE A 58 -15.03 -6.25 4.22
N HIS A 59 -15.61 -5.66 5.28
CA HIS A 59 -17.07 -5.55 5.47
C HIS A 59 -17.63 -4.19 5.07
N SER A 60 -16.77 -3.29 4.60
CA SER A 60 -17.14 -1.93 4.26
C SER A 60 -17.17 -1.73 2.76
N ASN A 61 -18.03 -0.80 2.32
CA ASN A 61 -18.19 -0.50 0.89
C ASN A 61 -17.06 0.40 0.35
N SER A 62 -16.11 0.86 1.20
CA SER A 62 -15.04 1.76 0.76
C SER A 62 -13.72 1.55 1.51
N ILE A 63 -12.60 1.79 0.82
CA ILE A 63 -11.26 1.72 1.42
C ILE A 63 -11.15 2.72 2.58
N ALA A 64 -11.74 3.91 2.44
CA ALA A 64 -11.76 4.94 3.46
C ALA A 64 -12.40 4.46 4.77
N GLN A 65 -13.53 3.75 4.68
CA GLN A 65 -14.21 3.20 5.85
C GLN A 65 -13.40 2.05 6.48
N SER A 66 -12.80 1.17 5.67
CA SER A 66 -11.90 0.13 6.19
C SER A 66 -10.69 0.72 6.95
N ILE A 67 -10.05 1.77 6.42
CA ILE A 67 -8.94 2.45 7.11
C ILE A 67 -9.43 3.17 8.38
N THR A 68 -10.62 3.79 8.33
CA THR A 68 -11.24 4.42 9.51
C THR A 68 -11.46 3.39 10.63
N ASN A 69 -12.03 2.23 10.29
CA ASN A 69 -12.23 1.12 11.23
C ASN A 69 -10.91 0.59 11.79
N PHE A 70 -9.86 0.51 10.97
CA PHE A 70 -8.52 0.15 11.42
C PHE A 70 -8.04 1.08 12.54
N PHE A 71 -8.06 2.39 12.32
CA PHE A 71 -7.59 3.34 13.34
C PHE A 71 -8.38 3.24 14.63
N GLN A 72 -9.71 3.10 14.54
CA GLN A 72 -10.58 3.03 15.71
C GLN A 72 -10.38 1.73 16.51
N GLN A 73 -10.26 0.58 15.84
CA GLN A 73 -10.22 -0.73 16.50
C GLN A 73 -8.80 -1.17 16.89
N SER A 74 -7.82 -0.92 16.02
CA SER A 74 -6.46 -1.46 16.18
C SER A 74 -5.53 -0.48 16.90
N GLU A 75 -5.65 0.82 16.62
CA GLU A 75 -4.77 1.87 17.16
C GLU A 75 -5.41 2.66 18.31
N GLN A 76 -6.71 2.49 18.55
CA GLN A 76 -7.51 3.31 19.49
C GLN A 76 -7.41 4.82 19.18
N LEU A 77 -7.16 5.15 17.91
CA LEU A 77 -7.07 6.52 17.41
C LEU A 77 -8.39 6.90 16.78
N VAL A 78 -9.07 7.88 17.36
CA VAL A 78 -10.33 8.41 16.78
C VAL A 78 -9.98 9.19 15.51
N SER A 79 -10.32 8.59 14.37
CA SER A 79 -9.95 9.10 13.05
C SER A 79 -11.13 9.01 12.09
N GLN A 80 -11.16 9.86 11.07
CA GLN A 80 -12.05 9.77 9.92
C GLN A 80 -11.25 9.99 8.65
N VAL A 81 -11.63 9.24 7.60
CA VAL A 81 -10.93 9.25 6.32
C VAL A 81 -11.91 9.54 5.19
N TRP A 82 -11.55 10.47 4.32
CA TRP A 82 -12.22 10.74 3.05
C TRP A 82 -11.24 10.45 1.93
N LEU A 83 -11.71 9.74 0.91
CA LEU A 83 -10.95 9.47 -0.32
C LEU A 83 -11.83 9.83 -1.52
N ALA A 84 -11.23 10.46 -2.51
CA ALA A 84 -11.86 10.73 -3.79
C ALA A 84 -10.89 10.42 -4.93
N THR A 85 -11.44 9.96 -6.04
CA THR A 85 -10.68 9.65 -7.25
C THR A 85 -11.42 10.12 -8.49
N SER A 86 -10.64 10.50 -9.50
CA SER A 86 -11.06 10.73 -10.88
C SER A 86 -10.08 10.01 -11.80
N ASP A 87 -10.27 10.12 -13.12
CA ASP A 87 -9.37 9.51 -14.11
C ASP A 87 -7.92 10.01 -14.01
N ALA A 88 -7.71 11.23 -13.50
CA ALA A 88 -6.39 11.88 -13.44
C ALA A 88 -5.86 12.12 -12.03
N THR A 89 -6.75 12.17 -11.02
CA THR A 89 -6.40 12.64 -9.67
C THR A 89 -6.97 11.70 -8.62
N ALA A 90 -6.15 11.40 -7.61
CA ALA A 90 -6.59 10.81 -6.35
C ALA A 90 -6.22 11.74 -5.21
N ALA A 91 -7.16 11.95 -4.28
CA ALA A 91 -6.98 12.84 -3.16
C ALA A 91 -7.63 12.24 -1.90
N GLY A 92 -7.13 12.66 -0.74
CA GLY A 92 -7.63 12.18 0.54
C GLY A 92 -7.47 13.20 1.65
N LEU A 93 -8.39 13.15 2.60
CA LEU A 93 -8.34 13.88 3.86
C LEU A 93 -8.38 12.86 5.00
N ILE A 94 -7.48 13.00 5.97
CA ILE A 94 -7.54 12.25 7.22
C ILE A 94 -7.67 13.28 8.33
N LEU A 95 -8.73 13.14 9.13
CA LEU A 95 -8.91 13.88 10.37
C LEU A 95 -8.65 12.93 11.52
N GLN A 96 -7.74 13.28 12.42
CA GLN A 96 -7.34 12.42 13.53
C GLN A 96 -7.27 13.21 14.82
N ARG A 97 -7.88 12.68 15.88
CA ARG A 97 -7.81 13.26 17.23
C ARG A 97 -6.50 12.87 17.90
N MET A 98 -5.75 13.87 18.36
CA MET A 98 -4.50 13.64 19.08
C MET A 98 -4.76 13.36 20.57
N PRO A 99 -4.03 12.43 21.19
CA PRO A 99 -4.18 12.13 22.62
C PRO A 99 -3.54 13.24 23.48
N GLU A 100 -4.27 14.30 23.79
CA GLU A 100 -3.84 15.31 24.77
C GLU A 100 -4.52 15.12 26.14
N LYS A 101 -3.83 15.54 27.21
CA LYS A 101 -4.24 15.26 28.60
C LYS A 101 -5.23 16.26 29.21
N ASP A 102 -5.34 17.48 28.67
CA ASP A 102 -5.85 18.63 29.46
C ASP A 102 -6.99 19.44 28.81
N ALA A 103 -7.64 18.99 27.74
CA ALA A 103 -8.74 19.72 27.10
C ALA A 103 -9.98 18.86 26.84
N PRO A 104 -11.22 19.40 26.97
CA PRO A 104 -12.42 18.73 26.48
C PRO A 104 -12.37 18.67 24.94
N GLN A 105 -11.80 17.58 24.43
CA GLN A 105 -11.58 17.37 22.99
C GLN A 105 -12.86 17.02 22.23
N GLU A 106 -13.95 16.69 22.93
CA GLU A 106 -15.14 16.15 22.26
C GLU A 106 -15.85 17.21 21.42
N GLU A 107 -16.02 18.44 21.93
CA GLU A 107 -16.66 19.53 21.19
C GLU A 107 -15.83 19.96 19.98
N ALA A 108 -14.52 20.11 20.17
CA ALA A 108 -13.59 20.46 19.07
C ALA A 108 -13.54 19.36 18.01
N TRP A 109 -13.54 18.09 18.43
CA TRP A 109 -13.61 16.94 17.53
C TRP A 109 -14.93 16.90 16.76
N GLN A 110 -16.05 17.09 17.45
CA GLN A 110 -17.38 17.09 16.84
C GLN A 110 -17.53 18.24 15.84
N TYR A 111 -17.03 19.43 16.17
CA TYR A 111 -16.94 20.56 15.23
C TYR A 111 -16.12 20.18 14.00
N ALA A 112 -14.90 19.68 14.20
CA ALA A 112 -14.00 19.34 13.10
C ALA A 112 -14.61 18.28 12.17
N CYS A 113 -15.28 17.27 12.75
CA CYS A 113 -16.01 16.25 11.99
C CYS A 113 -17.19 16.85 11.22
N THR A 114 -17.99 17.71 11.85
CA THR A 114 -19.15 18.34 11.23
C THR A 114 -18.73 19.17 10.02
N MET A 115 -17.65 19.95 10.14
CA MET A 115 -17.11 20.71 9.03
C MET A 115 -16.57 19.80 7.93
N ALA A 116 -15.76 18.79 8.27
CA ALA A 116 -15.20 17.84 7.31
C ALA A 116 -16.27 17.02 6.57
N GLN A 117 -17.42 16.73 7.19
CA GLN A 117 -18.53 16.04 6.54
C GLN A 117 -19.17 16.84 5.40
N THR A 118 -19.01 18.17 5.37
CA THR A 118 -19.50 19.02 4.28
C THR A 118 -18.55 19.03 3.06
N LEU A 119 -17.42 18.32 3.14
CA LEU A 119 -16.46 18.18 2.04
C LEU A 119 -17.06 17.37 0.89
N THR A 120 -17.08 17.96 -0.29
CA THR A 120 -17.48 17.26 -1.52
C THR A 120 -16.29 16.61 -2.22
N GLN A 121 -16.54 15.56 -3.02
CA GLN A 121 -15.49 14.94 -3.85
C GLN A 121 -14.89 15.94 -4.84
N ALA A 122 -15.69 16.83 -5.41
CA ALA A 122 -15.22 17.84 -6.36
C ALA A 122 -14.23 18.81 -5.69
N GLU A 123 -14.55 19.30 -4.48
CA GLU A 123 -13.63 20.15 -3.72
C GLU A 123 -12.33 19.42 -3.38
N LEU A 124 -12.41 18.17 -2.91
CA LEU A 124 -11.24 17.38 -2.55
C LEU A 124 -10.30 17.10 -3.74
N LEU A 125 -10.85 16.98 -4.96
CA LEU A 125 -10.09 16.69 -6.17
C LEU A 125 -9.54 17.93 -6.89
N THR A 126 -10.10 19.12 -6.64
CA THR A 126 -9.81 20.32 -7.44
C THR A 126 -9.19 21.48 -6.67
N LEU A 127 -9.44 21.59 -5.36
CA LEU A 127 -8.87 22.64 -4.53
C LEU A 127 -7.48 22.26 -4.04
N ASP A 128 -6.60 23.25 -3.88
CA ASP A 128 -5.33 23.06 -3.17
C ASP A 128 -5.54 22.92 -1.66
N ASN A 129 -4.55 22.35 -0.97
CA ASN A 129 -4.63 22.06 0.46
C ASN A 129 -4.92 23.30 1.32
N ALA A 130 -4.34 24.47 1.01
CA ALA A 130 -4.52 25.67 1.83
C ALA A 130 -5.94 26.22 1.65
N THR A 131 -6.42 26.30 0.41
CA THR A 131 -7.80 26.72 0.10
C THR A 131 -8.82 25.77 0.72
N LEU A 132 -8.60 24.45 0.64
CA LEU A 132 -9.49 23.45 1.20
C LEU A 132 -9.57 23.54 2.74
N LEU A 133 -8.42 23.63 3.41
CA LEU A 133 -8.37 23.75 4.87
C LEU A 133 -9.01 25.05 5.34
N HIS A 134 -8.77 26.17 4.64
CA HIS A 134 -9.44 27.43 4.94
C HIS A 134 -10.96 27.32 4.74
N ARG A 135 -11.42 26.72 3.62
CA ARG A 135 -12.86 26.51 3.37
C ARG A 135 -13.53 25.71 4.48
N LEU A 136 -12.86 24.68 5.02
CA LEU A 136 -13.40 23.83 6.07
C LEU A 136 -13.32 24.46 7.46
N PHE A 137 -12.31 25.27 7.74
CA PHE A 137 -11.94 25.64 9.10
C PHE A 137 -11.59 27.13 9.27
N HIS A 138 -12.15 28.02 8.45
CA HIS A 138 -11.84 29.46 8.49
C HIS A 138 -12.16 30.15 9.83
N GLU A 139 -13.05 29.57 10.65
CA GLU A 139 -13.40 30.13 11.97
C GLU A 139 -12.46 29.67 13.10
N THR A 140 -11.51 28.79 12.79
CA THR A 140 -10.54 28.28 13.77
C THR A 140 -9.11 28.67 13.39
N ASP A 141 -8.25 28.75 14.40
CA ASP A 141 -6.82 29.01 14.20
C ASP A 141 -6.12 27.73 13.72
N VAL A 142 -6.12 27.52 12.40
CA VAL A 142 -5.48 26.35 11.77
C VAL A 142 -4.03 26.64 11.44
N ARG A 143 -3.13 25.92 12.11
CA ARG A 143 -1.71 25.89 11.75
C ARG A 143 -1.47 24.99 10.55
N VAL A 144 -1.11 25.57 9.41
CA VAL A 144 -0.71 24.84 8.20
C VAL A 144 0.79 24.57 8.20
N PHE A 145 1.18 23.31 8.01
CA PHE A 145 2.58 22.89 7.90
C PHE A 145 3.07 22.91 6.44
N PRO A 146 4.38 22.97 6.19
CA PRO A 146 4.93 22.87 4.85
C PRO A 146 4.48 21.58 4.15
N SER A 147 3.99 21.72 2.91
CA SER A 147 3.61 20.58 2.09
C SER A 147 4.82 19.70 1.79
N ARG A 148 4.62 18.38 1.84
CA ARG A 148 5.62 17.40 1.44
C ARG A 148 5.20 16.77 0.12
N THR A 149 6.17 16.56 -0.78
CA THR A 149 5.89 15.96 -2.08
C THR A 149 5.66 14.46 -1.95
N ILE A 150 4.56 13.99 -2.55
CA ILE A 150 4.27 12.58 -2.72
C ILE A 150 4.73 12.19 -4.12
N GLN A 151 5.44 11.06 -4.25
CA GLN A 151 5.94 10.62 -5.56
C GLN A 151 5.90 9.11 -5.71
N PHE A 152 5.72 8.65 -6.95
CA PHE A 152 5.91 7.25 -7.27
C PHE A 152 7.41 6.89 -7.20
N LYS A 153 7.75 5.83 -6.46
CA LYS A 153 9.12 5.29 -6.45
C LYS A 153 9.13 3.78 -6.25
N CYS A 154 9.56 3.07 -7.28
CA CYS A 154 9.82 1.64 -7.15
C CYS A 154 11.17 1.38 -6.47
N ARG A 155 11.26 0.26 -5.76
CA ARG A 155 12.47 -0.22 -5.07
C ARG A 155 13.02 -1.51 -5.70
N CYS A 156 12.60 -1.85 -6.91
CA CYS A 156 13.15 -2.99 -7.64
C CYS A 156 14.60 -2.71 -8.04
N ASN A 157 15.42 -3.74 -8.00
CA ASN A 157 16.76 -3.73 -8.54
C ASN A 157 17.14 -5.17 -8.93
N LEU A 158 18.29 -5.32 -9.59
CA LEU A 158 18.75 -6.61 -10.07
C LEU A 158 18.92 -7.64 -8.94
N ASP A 159 19.46 -7.25 -7.79
CA ASP A 159 19.69 -8.17 -6.66
C ASP A 159 18.39 -8.72 -6.08
N LYS A 160 17.35 -7.90 -5.99
CA LYS A 160 16.01 -8.35 -5.55
C LYS A 160 15.39 -9.33 -6.54
N MET A 161 15.57 -9.09 -7.84
CA MET A 161 15.09 -10.01 -8.87
C MET A 161 15.87 -11.33 -8.85
N LYS A 162 17.19 -11.28 -8.56
CA LYS A 162 18.01 -12.48 -8.31
C LYS A 162 17.54 -13.25 -7.07
N SER A 163 17.22 -12.57 -5.97
CA SER A 163 16.66 -13.23 -4.78
C SER A 163 15.33 -13.91 -5.07
N ALA A 164 14.45 -13.26 -5.85
CA ALA A 164 13.18 -13.86 -6.26
C ALA A 164 13.41 -15.09 -7.16
N LEU A 165 14.31 -15.00 -8.14
CA LEU A 165 14.70 -16.12 -8.99
C LEU A 165 15.33 -17.27 -8.18
N TYR A 166 16.11 -16.92 -7.15
CA TYR A 166 16.72 -17.91 -6.27
C TYR A 166 15.66 -18.67 -5.46
N ALA A 167 14.65 -17.97 -4.95
CA ALA A 167 13.54 -18.57 -4.21
C ALA A 167 12.69 -19.55 -5.04
N LEU A 168 12.63 -19.37 -6.36
CA LEU A 168 11.99 -20.32 -7.29
C LEU A 168 12.69 -21.69 -7.30
N GLY A 169 13.99 -21.72 -7.01
CA GLY A 169 14.79 -22.93 -6.93
C GLY A 169 15.53 -23.28 -8.22
N GLU A 170 16.68 -23.95 -8.06
CA GLU A 170 17.64 -24.22 -9.13
C GLU A 170 17.06 -25.07 -10.26
N ALA A 171 16.32 -26.13 -9.91
CA ALA A 171 15.77 -27.07 -10.88
C ALA A 171 14.80 -26.37 -11.86
N GLN A 172 13.91 -25.53 -11.32
CA GLN A 172 12.93 -24.80 -12.11
C GLN A 172 13.60 -23.75 -13.01
N ALA A 173 14.58 -23.00 -12.46
CA ALA A 173 15.33 -22.01 -13.24
C ALA A 173 16.10 -22.65 -14.41
N LYS A 174 16.80 -23.77 -14.16
CA LYS A 174 17.54 -24.50 -15.21
C LYS A 174 16.62 -25.08 -16.28
N GLN A 175 15.48 -25.65 -15.87
CA GLN A 175 14.49 -26.16 -16.81
C GLN A 175 13.97 -25.04 -17.73
N HIS A 176 13.63 -23.87 -17.18
CA HIS A 176 13.13 -22.75 -17.97
C HIS A 176 14.18 -22.25 -18.98
N ILE A 177 15.44 -22.10 -18.57
CA ILE A 177 16.54 -21.72 -19.47
C ILE A 177 16.73 -22.73 -20.60
N SER A 178 16.60 -24.04 -20.33
CA SER A 178 16.77 -25.06 -21.37
C SER A 178 15.73 -24.96 -22.49
N MET A 179 14.52 -24.50 -22.17
CA MET A 179 13.41 -24.36 -23.11
C MET A 179 13.38 -22.99 -23.81
N HIS A 180 13.67 -21.91 -23.07
CA HIS A 180 13.42 -20.53 -23.53
C HIS A 180 14.69 -19.68 -23.66
N LYS A 181 15.88 -20.22 -23.38
CA LYS A 181 17.22 -19.56 -23.36
C LYS A 181 17.39 -18.41 -22.37
N THR A 182 16.31 -17.71 -22.03
CA THR A 182 16.29 -16.56 -21.10
C THR A 182 15.10 -16.67 -20.16
N ILE A 183 15.26 -16.16 -18.94
CA ILE A 183 14.18 -15.94 -17.98
C ILE A 183 13.89 -14.45 -17.95
N GLU A 184 12.63 -14.08 -18.14
CA GLU A 184 12.14 -12.71 -17.98
C GLU A 184 11.39 -12.59 -16.66
N ILE A 185 11.77 -11.61 -15.84
CA ILE A 185 11.08 -11.25 -14.61
C ILE A 185 10.59 -9.81 -14.75
N THR A 186 9.28 -9.62 -14.71
CA THR A 186 8.65 -8.29 -14.70
C THR A 186 8.36 -7.86 -13.27
N CYS A 187 8.76 -6.64 -12.88
CA CYS A 187 8.40 -6.10 -11.58
C CYS A 187 6.90 -5.76 -11.51
N ASP A 188 6.19 -6.28 -10.50
CA ASP A 188 4.75 -6.04 -10.33
C ASP A 188 4.37 -4.57 -10.09
N PHE A 189 5.29 -3.74 -9.60
CA PHE A 189 5.00 -2.33 -9.29
C PHE A 189 5.29 -1.37 -10.44
N CYS A 190 6.50 -1.44 -11.03
CA CYS A 190 6.90 -0.50 -12.09
C CYS A 190 6.88 -1.10 -13.49
N ARG A 191 6.56 -2.40 -13.61
CA ARG A 191 6.54 -3.13 -14.89
C ARG A 191 7.88 -3.16 -15.64
N GLN A 192 8.98 -2.84 -14.96
CA GLN A 192 10.31 -3.00 -15.52
C GLN A 192 10.64 -4.48 -15.70
N ASN A 193 11.16 -4.83 -16.87
CA ASN A 193 11.61 -6.18 -17.19
C ASN A 193 13.09 -6.37 -16.85
N TYR A 194 13.41 -7.54 -16.31
CA TYR A 194 14.74 -8.02 -16.01
C TYR A 194 14.95 -9.34 -16.73
N TYR A 195 16.10 -9.50 -17.37
CA TYR A 195 16.42 -10.69 -18.15
C TYR A 195 17.61 -11.40 -17.52
N PHE A 196 17.51 -12.72 -17.41
CA PHE A 196 18.56 -13.59 -16.91
C PHE A 196 18.85 -14.67 -17.93
N ASP A 197 20.12 -14.85 -18.26
CA ASP A 197 20.57 -15.91 -19.17
C ASP A 197 21.09 -17.15 -18.42
N ALA A 198 21.63 -18.11 -19.16
CA ALA A 198 22.21 -19.33 -18.59
C ALA A 198 23.40 -19.04 -17.66
N VAL A 199 24.22 -18.04 -17.97
CA VAL A 199 25.40 -17.66 -17.17
C VAL A 199 24.94 -17.04 -15.86
N ASP A 200 23.93 -16.16 -15.89
CA ASP A 200 23.35 -15.56 -14.70
C ASP A 200 22.78 -16.62 -13.75
N VAL A 201 22.02 -17.58 -14.28
CA VAL A 201 21.44 -18.67 -13.50
C VAL A 201 22.54 -19.56 -12.90
N MET A 202 23.56 -19.92 -13.69
CA MET A 202 24.70 -20.70 -13.17
C MET A 202 25.44 -19.96 -12.06
N ALA A 203 25.68 -18.65 -12.23
CA ALA A 203 26.32 -17.83 -11.20
C ALA A 203 25.45 -17.73 -9.94
N LEU A 204 24.13 -17.59 -10.11
CA LEU A 204 23.18 -17.48 -9.00
C LEU A 204 23.13 -18.75 -8.15
N PHE A 205 23.32 -19.93 -8.72
CA PHE A 205 23.29 -21.21 -8.00
C PHE A 205 24.68 -21.79 -7.67
N HIS A 206 25.76 -21.03 -7.90
CA HIS A 206 27.10 -21.51 -7.62
C HIS A 206 27.37 -21.64 -6.09
N PRO A 207 28.01 -22.73 -5.62
CA PRO A 207 28.19 -23.00 -4.19
C PRO A 207 29.04 -21.96 -3.41
N ASN A 208 29.87 -21.18 -4.09
CA ASN A 208 30.72 -20.14 -3.48
C ASN A 208 30.14 -18.71 -3.64
N ARG A 209 28.83 -18.56 -3.84
CA ARG A 209 28.24 -17.22 -3.97
C ARG A 209 28.13 -16.51 -2.62
N ILE A 210 28.12 -15.18 -2.68
CA ILE A 210 27.61 -14.36 -1.58
C ILE A 210 26.09 -14.41 -1.68
N GLU A 211 25.40 -14.84 -0.61
CA GLU A 211 23.94 -14.86 -0.60
C GLU A 211 23.39 -13.45 -0.80
N PRO A 212 22.41 -13.26 -1.71
CA PRO A 212 21.81 -11.96 -1.90
C PRO A 212 21.05 -11.58 -0.62
N THR A 213 21.28 -10.37 -0.11
CA THR A 213 20.60 -9.86 1.09
C THR A 213 19.09 -9.86 0.88
N LEU A 214 18.35 -10.67 1.65
CA LEU A 214 16.90 -10.57 1.74
C LEU A 214 16.52 -9.24 2.41
N ASP A 215 15.92 -8.35 1.64
CA ASP A 215 15.25 -7.16 2.16
C ASP A 215 13.94 -7.60 2.83
N LYS A 216 13.77 -7.34 4.13
CA LYS A 216 12.54 -7.66 4.91
C LYS A 216 11.25 -7.10 4.28
N SER A 217 11.35 -6.12 3.38
CA SER A 217 10.22 -5.60 2.60
C SER A 217 9.65 -6.60 1.57
N ILE A 218 10.46 -7.58 1.14
CA ILE A 218 10.10 -8.65 0.20
C ILE A 218 9.24 -9.72 0.89
N ASP A 219 9.39 -9.89 2.21
CA ASP A 219 8.61 -10.85 2.98
C ASP A 219 7.11 -10.62 2.81
N ILE A 220 6.63 -9.39 2.67
CA ILE A 220 5.18 -9.12 2.58
C ILE A 220 4.56 -9.73 1.30
N ILE A 221 5.20 -9.59 0.14
CA ILE A 221 4.63 -10.10 -1.13
C ILE A 221 4.80 -11.61 -1.22
N ASN A 222 5.95 -12.12 -0.78
CA ASN A 222 6.18 -13.56 -0.72
C ASN A 222 5.27 -14.23 0.33
N GLU A 223 5.05 -13.64 1.50
CA GLU A 223 4.07 -14.09 2.51
C GLU A 223 2.64 -14.02 1.97
N ILE A 224 2.24 -12.95 1.27
CA ILE A 224 0.92 -12.87 0.63
C ILE A 224 0.75 -14.00 -0.41
N ASN A 225 1.78 -14.31 -1.19
CA ASN A 225 1.74 -15.41 -2.15
C ASN A 225 1.75 -16.79 -1.45
N LEU A 226 2.52 -16.97 -0.38
CA LEU A 226 2.50 -18.17 0.48
C LEU A 226 1.12 -18.39 1.12
N LEU A 227 0.43 -17.33 1.52
CA LEU A 227 -0.93 -17.41 2.06
C LEU A 227 -1.98 -17.79 1.01
N LYS A 228 -1.73 -17.55 -0.28
CA LYS A 228 -2.58 -18.03 -1.38
C LYS A 228 -2.43 -19.54 -1.61
N ASP A 229 -1.24 -20.10 -1.38
CA ASP A 229 -0.98 -21.54 -1.56
C ASP A 229 -1.48 -22.41 -0.41
N VAL A 230 -1.71 -21.84 0.78
CA VAL A 230 -2.26 -22.56 1.96
C VAL A 230 -3.79 -22.71 1.91
N LYS A 231 -4.47 -22.11 0.91
CA LYS A 231 -5.94 -22.21 0.70
C LYS A 231 -6.34 -23.01 -0.55
N LYS A 232 -5.49 -23.94 -1.02
CA LYS A 232 -5.89 -25.01 -1.94
C LYS A 232 -6.03 -26.34 -1.21
#